data_AF-A0A377KC81-F1
#
_entry.id   AF-A0A377KC81-F1
#
_cell.length_a   1.000
_cell.length_b   1.000
_cell.length_c   1.000
_cell.angle_alpha   90.00
_cell.angle_beta   90.00
_cell.angle_gamma   90.00
#
_symmetry.space_group_name_H-M   'P 1'
#
loop_
_entity.id
_entity.type
_entity.pdbx_description
1 polymer ?
#
loop_
_entity_poly.entity_id
_entity_poly.type
_entity_poly.pdbx_seq_one_letter_code
_entity_poly.pdbx_strand_id
1 'polypeptide(L)'
;MSASSVKPLNVQLPAITLILFALCVGIFCYLAQWMSYEEVDQSALIHLGANVASLTLSDESWRLLSSVFLHSSFSHLLMNMFALLVVGTVAETDTGEMATPDYLVILRHLWWADQRLLYVTRK
;
A
#
# COMPACT_ATOMS: atom_id res chain seq x y z
N MET A 1 -48.83 15.30 0.99
CA MET A 1 -47.69 14.50 0.48
C MET A 1 -46.59 14.63 1.51
N SER A 2 -46.33 13.59 2.31
CA SER A 2 -45.33 13.61 3.39
C SER A 2 -43.95 13.35 2.78
N ALA A 3 -43.01 14.28 2.94
CA ALA A 3 -41.63 14.08 2.51
C ALA A 3 -40.99 13.00 3.41
N SER A 4 -40.58 11.88 2.81
CA SER A 4 -39.80 10.86 3.51
C SER A 4 -38.49 11.47 4.01
N SER A 5 -38.31 11.48 5.34
CA SER A 5 -37.06 11.89 6.00
C SER A 5 -35.94 10.95 5.54
N VAL A 6 -35.11 11.41 4.62
CA VAL A 6 -33.94 10.66 4.16
C VAL A 6 -32.92 10.73 5.29
N LYS A 7 -32.62 9.58 5.91
CA LYS A 7 -31.58 9.48 6.93
C LYS A 7 -30.26 9.93 6.28
N PRO A 8 -29.54 10.91 6.84
CA PRO A 8 -28.29 11.35 6.23
C PRO A 8 -27.37 10.13 6.14
N LEU A 9 -26.79 9.90 4.95
CA LEU A 9 -25.76 8.90 4.82
C LEU A 9 -24.60 9.32 5.73
N ASN A 10 -24.36 8.55 6.78
CA ASN A 10 -23.18 8.70 7.62
C ASN A 10 -22.01 8.08 6.87
N VAL A 11 -21.44 8.82 5.91
CA VAL A 11 -20.26 8.40 5.18
C VAL A 11 -19.06 8.60 6.11
N GLN A 12 -18.68 7.53 6.82
CA GLN A 12 -17.40 7.52 7.53
C GLN A 12 -16.31 7.57 6.46
N LEU A 13 -15.59 8.70 6.38
CA LEU A 13 -14.45 8.79 5.49
C LEU A 13 -13.35 7.86 6.02
N PRO A 14 -12.81 6.95 5.19
CA PRO A 14 -11.77 6.02 5.61
C PRO A 14 -10.44 6.75 5.74
N ALA A 15 -10.26 7.45 6.86
CA ALA A 15 -9.16 8.37 7.07
C ALA A 15 -7.80 7.67 6.99
N ILE A 16 -7.67 6.44 7.49
CA ILE A 16 -6.39 5.72 7.49
C ILE A 16 -6.01 5.32 6.06
N THR A 17 -6.97 4.82 5.29
CA THR A 17 -6.85 4.46 3.87
C THR A 17 -6.32 5.66 3.09
N LEU A 18 -6.95 6.82 3.28
CA LEU A 18 -6.60 8.04 2.58
C LEU A 18 -5.22 8.57 2.98
N ILE A 19 -4.86 8.46 4.26
CA ILE A 19 -3.51 8.81 4.75
C ILE A 19 -2.46 7.91 4.10
N LEU A 20 -2.66 6.59 4.12
CA LEU A 20 -1.72 5.63 3.53
C LEU A 20 -1.61 5.80 2.00
N PHE A 21 -2.74 6.06 1.33
CA PHE A 21 -2.78 6.39 -0.09
C PHE A 21 -1.91 7.62 -0.39
N ALA A 22 -2.13 8.71 0.35
CA ALA A 22 -1.41 9.95 0.17
C ALA A 22 0.10 9.77 0.42
N LEU A 23 0.48 9.00 1.44
CA LEU A 23 1.88 8.70 1.73
C LEU A 23 2.54 7.89 0.60
N CYS A 24 1.89 6.83 0.12
CA CYS A 24 2.44 6.00 -0.96
C CYS A 24 2.63 6.80 -2.25
N VAL A 25 1.62 7.59 -2.65
CA VAL A 25 1.70 8.45 -3.83
C VAL A 25 2.77 9.54 -3.65
N GLY A 26 2.82 10.19 -2.48
CA GLY A 26 3.80 11.24 -2.20
C GLY A 26 5.24 10.73 -2.24
N ILE A 27 5.51 9.59 -1.61
CA ILE A 27 6.83 8.95 -1.61
C ILE A 27 7.22 8.54 -3.04
N PHE A 28 6.30 7.94 -3.80
CA PHE A 28 6.59 7.57 -5.19
C PHE A 28 6.92 8.79 -6.05
N CYS A 29 6.10 9.84 -6.00
CA CYS A 29 6.36 11.07 -6.74
C CYS A 29 7.69 11.72 -6.36
N TYR A 30 8.05 11.71 -5.07
CA TYR A 30 9.33 12.23 -4.60
C TYR A 30 10.52 11.43 -5.17
N LEU A 31 10.46 10.10 -5.13
CA LEU A 31 11.54 9.24 -5.66
C LEU A 31 11.64 9.34 -7.18
N ALA A 32 10.51 9.39 -7.88
CA ALA A 32 10.44 9.47 -9.34
C ALA A 32 11.06 10.76 -9.90
N GLN A 33 11.12 11.86 -9.13
CA GLN A 33 11.79 13.11 -9.54
C GLN A 33 13.28 12.92 -9.84
N TRP A 34 13.94 11.95 -9.20
CA TRP A 34 15.38 11.71 -9.32
C TRP A 34 15.74 10.53 -10.21
N MET A 35 14.73 9.81 -10.72
CA MET A 35 14.88 8.49 -11.33
C MET A 35 14.04 8.42 -12.61
N SER A 36 12.91 7.71 -12.59
CA SER A 36 11.90 7.65 -13.65
C SER A 36 10.56 7.22 -13.04
N TYR A 37 9.45 7.60 -13.69
CA TYR A 37 8.10 7.16 -13.33
C TYR A 37 7.77 5.77 -13.88
N GLU A 38 8.44 5.35 -14.96
CA GLU A 38 8.22 4.03 -15.57
C GLU A 38 8.89 2.93 -14.76
N GLU A 39 10.15 3.16 -14.38
CA GLU A 39 10.94 2.21 -13.62
C GLU A 39 11.86 2.94 -12.64
N VAL A 40 11.54 2.82 -11.35
CA VAL A 40 12.38 3.30 -10.26
C VAL A 40 13.49 2.28 -10.05
N ASP A 41 14.76 2.72 -10.07
CA ASP A 41 15.90 1.83 -9.89
C ASP A 41 15.77 0.97 -8.63
N GLN A 42 15.79 -0.35 -8.86
CA GLN A 42 15.61 -1.36 -7.83
C GLN A 42 16.73 -1.32 -6.80
N SER A 43 17.96 -0.96 -7.20
CA SER A 43 19.09 -0.92 -6.26
C SER A 43 18.89 0.16 -5.20
N ALA A 44 18.44 1.35 -5.62
CA ALA A 44 18.06 2.42 -4.71
C ALA A 44 16.88 2.02 -3.80
N LEU A 45 15.84 1.38 -4.34
CA LEU A 45 14.72 0.91 -3.53
C LEU A 45 15.13 -0.12 -2.48
N ILE A 46 16.03 -1.05 -2.82
CA ILE A 46 16.57 -2.02 -1.85
C ILE A 46 17.34 -1.30 -0.75
N HIS A 47 18.16 -0.30 -1.08
CA HIS A 47 18.82 0.50 -0.05
C HIS A 47 17.84 1.28 0.84
N LEU A 48 16.71 1.72 0.29
CA LEU A 48 15.65 2.42 1.03
C LEU A 48 14.75 1.48 1.86
N GLY A 49 14.92 0.16 1.74
CA GLY A 49 14.15 -0.80 2.53
C GLY A 49 13.08 -1.58 1.76
N ALA A 50 13.20 -1.69 0.43
CA ALA A 50 12.35 -2.61 -0.32
C ALA A 50 12.53 -4.04 0.21
N ASN A 51 11.46 -4.82 0.19
CA ASN A 51 11.47 -6.15 0.77
C ASN A 51 12.24 -7.12 -0.15
N VAL A 52 13.27 -7.73 0.42
CA VAL A 52 14.11 -8.75 -0.22
C VAL A 52 14.19 -9.92 0.75
N ALA A 53 13.69 -11.09 0.36
CA ALA A 53 13.51 -12.22 1.27
C ALA A 53 14.77 -12.60 2.06
N SER A 54 15.95 -12.57 1.43
CA SER A 54 17.23 -12.88 2.08
C SER A 54 17.63 -11.87 3.16
N LEU A 55 17.26 -10.60 3.01
CA LEU A 55 17.56 -9.53 3.98
C LEU A 55 16.48 -9.49 5.08
N THR A 56 15.22 -9.67 4.70
CA THR A 56 14.09 -9.60 5.61
C THR A 56 14.01 -10.79 6.56
N LEU A 57 14.38 -12.00 6.10
CA LEU A 57 14.42 -13.21 6.91
C LEU A 57 15.71 -13.35 7.73
N SER A 58 16.68 -12.47 7.51
CA SER A 58 17.86 -12.35 8.38
C SER A 58 17.58 -11.29 9.45
N ASP A 59 18.28 -10.16 9.42
CA ASP A 59 18.26 -9.18 10.51
C ASP A 59 17.44 -7.92 10.17
N GLU A 60 16.93 -7.80 8.93
CA GLU A 60 16.28 -6.59 8.44
C GLU A 60 14.76 -6.76 8.30
N SER A 61 14.12 -7.33 9.33
CA SER A 61 12.66 -7.55 9.37
C SER A 61 11.83 -6.27 9.22
N TRP A 62 12.40 -5.11 9.55
CA TRP A 62 11.81 -3.79 9.34
C TRP A 62 11.48 -3.50 7.86
N ARG A 63 12.11 -4.21 6.91
CA ARG A 63 11.80 -4.14 5.48
C ARG A 63 10.36 -4.48 5.15
N LEU A 64 9.71 -5.31 5.95
CA LEU A 64 8.28 -5.60 5.79
C LEU A 64 7.43 -4.35 5.93
N LEU A 65 7.79 -3.45 6.85
CA LEU A 65 7.07 -2.21 7.08
C LEU A 65 7.43 -1.16 6.03
N SER A 66 8.72 -0.94 5.75
CA SER A 66 9.15 0.09 4.79
C SER A 66 8.71 -0.21 3.36
N SER A 67 8.70 -1.49 2.97
CA SER A 67 8.30 -1.90 1.61
C SER A 67 6.85 -1.59 1.25
N VAL A 68 5.97 -1.38 2.24
CA VAL A 68 4.58 -0.94 2.01
C VAL A 68 4.54 0.39 1.25
N PHE A 69 5.52 1.26 1.45
CA PHE A 69 5.55 2.59 0.85
C PHE A 69 6.35 2.68 -0.45
N LEU A 70 7.21 1.68 -0.72
CA LEU A 70 8.14 1.70 -1.84
C LEU A 70 7.58 0.95 -3.05
N HIS A 71 7.49 1.65 -4.18
CA HIS A 71 6.92 1.11 -5.42
C HIS A 71 7.91 1.28 -6.58
N SER A 72 8.07 0.22 -7.39
CA SER A 72 9.03 0.17 -8.50
C SER A 72 8.54 0.81 -9.79
N SER A 73 7.22 0.97 -9.96
CA SER A 73 6.63 1.53 -11.18
C SER A 73 5.27 2.16 -10.91
N PHE A 74 4.82 3.02 -11.83
CA PHE A 74 3.50 3.63 -11.77
C PHE A 74 2.35 2.61 -11.81
N SER A 75 2.47 1.56 -12.64
CA SER A 75 1.46 0.50 -12.73
C SER A 75 1.33 -0.29 -11.43
N HIS A 76 2.46 -0.59 -10.79
CA HIS A 76 2.49 -1.26 -9.49
C HIS A 76 1.85 -0.38 -8.40
N LEU A 77 2.16 0.92 -8.38
CA LEU A 77 1.49 1.88 -7.49
C LEU A 77 -0.02 1.90 -7.74
N LEU A 78 -0.47 2.02 -8.98
CA LEU A 78 -1.89 2.11 -9.33
C LEU A 78 -2.68 0.89 -8.82
N MET A 79 -2.18 -0.32 -9.08
CA MET A 79 -2.82 -1.56 -8.65
C MET A 79 -2.92 -1.64 -7.12
N ASN A 80 -1.85 -1.29 -6.41
CA ASN A 80 -1.84 -1.30 -4.95
C ASN A 80 -2.75 -0.24 -4.35
N MET A 81 -2.80 0.95 -4.93
CA MET A 81 -3.71 2.01 -4.47
C MET A 81 -5.17 1.66 -4.73
N PHE A 82 -5.48 1.00 -5.85
CA PHE A 82 -6.80 0.44 -6.09
C PHE A 82 -7.18 -0.62 -5.05
N ALA A 83 -6.29 -1.58 -4.78
CA ALA A 83 -6.52 -2.61 -3.78
C ALA A 83 -6.66 -2.02 -2.37
N LEU A 84 -5.82 -1.04 -2.01
CA LEU A 84 -5.88 -0.30 -0.74
C LEU A 84 -7.23 0.40 -0.58
N LEU A 85 -7.73 1.06 -1.62
CA LEU A 85 -9.05 1.70 -1.55
C LEU A 85 -10.15 0.65 -1.37
N VAL A 86 -10.18 -0.42 -2.17
CA VAL A 86 -11.25 -1.43 -2.09
C VAL A 86 -11.25 -2.17 -0.75
N VAL A 87 -10.09 -2.70 -0.34
CA VAL A 87 -10.01 -3.53 0.88
C VAL A 87 -9.93 -2.65 2.14
N GLY A 88 -9.21 -1.54 2.06
CA GLY A 88 -9.01 -0.64 3.17
C GLY A 88 -10.27 0.10 3.62
N THR A 89 -11.07 0.56 2.65
CA THR A 89 -12.39 1.17 2.97
C THR A 89 -13.29 0.18 3.69
N VAL A 90 -13.41 -1.06 3.20
CA VAL A 90 -14.22 -2.12 3.82
C VAL A 90 -13.70 -2.44 5.22
N ALA A 91 -12.39 -2.60 5.38
CA ALA A 91 -11.77 -2.86 6.67
C ALA A 91 -12.08 -1.75 7.69
N GLU A 92 -11.91 -0.47 7.31
CA GLU A 92 -12.21 0.66 8.21
C GLU A 92 -13.70 0.80 8.55
N THR A 93 -14.60 0.51 7.62
CA THR A 93 -16.04 0.60 7.87
C THR A 93 -16.57 -0.53 8.75
N ASP A 94 -15.98 -1.73 8.67
CA ASP A 94 -16.41 -2.88 9.46
C ASP A 94 -15.82 -2.87 10.89
N THR A 95 -14.62 -2.29 11.08
CA THR A 95 -13.97 -2.16 12.41
C THR A 95 -14.01 -0.72 12.90
N GLY A 96 -15.16 -0.28 13.39
CA GLY A 96 -15.51 1.11 13.73
C GLY A 96 -14.57 1.95 14.63
N GLU A 97 -13.43 1.44 15.08
CA GLU A 97 -12.27 2.20 15.55
C GLU A 97 -11.07 1.23 15.71
N MET A 98 -10.06 1.37 14.85
CA MET A 98 -8.73 0.72 14.87
C MET A 98 -8.62 -0.78 15.16
N ALA A 99 -8.05 -1.48 14.17
CA ALA A 99 -6.84 -2.25 14.44
C ALA A 99 -5.84 -2.09 13.29
N THR A 100 -4.89 -1.16 13.47
CA THR A 100 -3.62 -1.06 12.72
C THR A 100 -2.99 -2.43 12.37
N PRO A 101 -3.03 -3.47 13.23
CA PRO A 101 -2.50 -4.79 12.85
C PRO A 101 -3.26 -5.50 11.72
N ASP A 102 -4.58 -5.38 11.61
CA ASP A 102 -5.34 -6.04 10.52
C ASP A 102 -5.02 -5.39 9.17
N TYR A 103 -4.79 -4.09 9.19
CA TYR A 103 -4.32 -3.32 8.05
C TYR A 103 -2.94 -3.80 7.57
N LEU A 104 -2.00 -3.99 8.49
CA LEU A 104 -0.67 -4.52 8.17
C LEU A 104 -0.73 -5.96 7.68
N VAL A 105 -1.69 -6.76 8.13
CA VAL A 105 -1.90 -8.14 7.64
C VAL A 105 -2.49 -8.15 6.23
N ILE A 106 -3.48 -7.30 5.95
CA ILE A 106 -4.06 -7.12 4.61
C ILE A 106 -3.00 -6.59 3.64
N LEU A 107 -2.26 -5.55 4.04
CA LEU A 107 -1.15 -5.01 3.27
C LEU A 107 -0.07 -6.07 3.05
N ARG A 108 0.26 -6.87 4.06
CA ARG A 108 1.19 -8.01 3.91
C ARG A 108 0.69 -8.99 2.86
N HIS A 109 -0.60 -9.36 2.85
CA HIS A 109 -1.12 -10.31 1.87
C HIS A 109 -1.20 -9.75 0.45
N LEU A 110 -1.56 -8.47 0.30
CA LEU A 110 -1.59 -7.78 -0.99
C LEU A 110 -0.16 -7.57 -1.54
N TRP A 111 0.79 -7.12 -0.71
CA TRP A 111 2.18 -6.89 -1.13
C TRP A 111 2.97 -8.18 -1.31
N TRP A 112 2.74 -9.23 -0.51
CA TRP A 112 3.42 -10.51 -0.69
C TRP A 112 3.00 -11.23 -1.98
N ALA A 113 1.80 -10.95 -2.50
CA ALA A 113 1.34 -11.49 -3.77
C ALA A 113 2.11 -10.92 -4.96
N ASP A 114 2.45 -9.62 -4.92
CA ASP A 114 3.22 -8.95 -5.98
C ASP A 114 4.69 -9.41 -6.00
N GLN A 115 5.32 -9.52 -4.82
CA GLN A 115 6.75 -9.84 -4.73
C GLN A 115 7.14 -11.26 -5.15
N ARG A 116 6.18 -12.17 -5.35
CA ARG A 116 6.46 -13.48 -5.98
C ARG A 116 6.85 -13.34 -7.46
N LEU A 117 6.47 -12.25 -8.13
CA LEU A 117 6.78 -12.04 -9.54
C LEU A 117 8.27 -11.71 -9.78
N LEU A 118 8.95 -11.11 -8.81
CA LEU A 118 10.39 -10.84 -8.88
C LEU A 118 11.27 -12.09 -8.70
N TYR A 119 10.73 -13.17 -8.14
CA TYR A 119 11.45 -14.45 -7.98
C TYR A 119 11.21 -15.44 -9.13
N VAL A 120 10.09 -15.32 -9.86
CA VAL A 120 9.67 -16.31 -10.87
C VAL A 120 10.03 -15.91 -12.31
N THR A 121 10.37 -14.64 -12.57
CA THR A 121 10.62 -14.15 -13.94
C THR A 121 12.10 -14.05 -14.34
N ARG A 122 13.06 -14.45 -13.50
CA ARG A 122 14.43 -14.73 -13.96
C ARG A 122 14.63 -16.22 -14.16
N LYS A 123 14.23 -16.70 -15.34
CA LYS A 123 14.96 -17.73 -16.07
C LYS A 123 15.38 -17.17 -17.41
#